data_AF-A0A662WW85-F1
#
_entry.id   AF-A0A662WW85-F1
#
_cell.length_a   1.000
_cell.length_b   1.000
_cell.length_c   1.000
_cell.angle_alpha   90.00
_cell.angle_beta   90.00
_cell.angle_gamma   90.00
#
_symmetry.space_group_name_H-M   'P 1'
#
loop_
_entity.id
_entity.type
_entity.pdbx_description
1 polymer ?
#
loop_
_entity_poly.entity_id
_entity_poly.type
_entity_poly.pdbx_seq_one_letter_code
_entity_poly.pdbx_strand_id
1 'polypeptide(L)'
;MKFTLPEGAFPAVALSKARQDELVSEAMSVVSETVAANEAFLADGAKLRSPRWRLVRAKEGLQVYRQRSTSSGSFNSLNSAGLSEEPLSPELQSASWASGHSFKRNKGRVGSKKALAEATAALSPSSVATEGGLVDAMRRPGVPLMALHGTVDGSLDDSMFGAFAASDQAWKWRSSHINDRFDDARLLTSITRPSRRDPFRFLGVKWFAKEHPAVLSGLVQRRDFLILEATGLTRDSQGEKVGYFLMHSVALPDVVPELSEMGIIRGSLSFCF
;
A
#
# COMPACT_ATOMS: atom_id res chain seq x y z
N MET A 1 -16.62 11.83 14.36
CA MET A 1 -17.31 11.09 13.29
C MET A 1 -18.48 11.93 12.83
N LYS A 2 -18.48 12.42 11.58
CA LYS A 2 -19.56 13.30 11.05
C LYS A 2 -20.60 12.52 10.23
N PHE A 3 -20.34 11.24 9.97
CA PHE A 3 -21.20 10.34 9.21
C PHE A 3 -21.11 8.95 9.82
N THR A 4 -22.24 8.33 10.11
CA THR A 4 -22.33 6.93 10.55
C THR A 4 -23.56 6.31 9.91
N LEU A 5 -23.44 5.07 9.44
CA LEU A 5 -24.59 4.32 8.96
C LEU A 5 -25.47 3.85 10.14
N PRO A 6 -26.75 3.50 9.91
CA PRO A 6 -27.57 2.85 10.93
C PRO A 6 -26.97 1.51 11.41
N GLU A 7 -27.28 1.07 12.63
CA GLU A 7 -26.69 -0.13 13.25
C GLU A 7 -26.94 -1.43 12.43
N GLY A 8 -28.03 -1.48 11.66
CA GLY A 8 -28.37 -2.59 10.74
C GLY A 8 -28.10 -2.33 9.25
N ALA A 9 -27.23 -1.38 8.91
CA ALA A 9 -26.96 -1.03 7.50
C ALA A 9 -26.34 -2.16 6.67
N PHE A 10 -25.69 -3.13 7.33
CA PHE A 10 -25.24 -4.36 6.70
C PHE A 10 -25.89 -5.54 7.41
N PRO A 11 -26.38 -6.56 6.67
CA PRO A 11 -26.83 -7.80 7.27
C PRO A 11 -25.66 -8.52 7.95
N ALA A 12 -25.97 -9.46 8.85
CA ALA A 12 -24.96 -10.33 9.42
C ALA A 12 -24.25 -11.11 8.30
N VAL A 13 -22.95 -10.88 8.14
CA VAL A 13 -22.15 -11.47 7.06
C VAL A 13 -21.78 -12.91 7.40
N ALA A 14 -22.60 -13.84 6.93
CA ALA A 14 -22.36 -15.28 7.02
C ALA A 14 -21.76 -15.79 5.70
N LEU A 15 -20.49 -16.20 5.73
CA LEU A 15 -19.78 -16.73 4.57
C LEU A 15 -19.74 -18.26 4.63
N SER A 16 -19.98 -18.93 3.49
CA SER A 16 -19.79 -20.38 3.38
C SER A 16 -18.32 -20.76 3.64
N LYS A 17 -18.07 -22.01 4.02
CA LYS A 17 -16.70 -22.48 4.26
C LYS A 17 -15.82 -22.35 3.01
N ALA A 18 -16.36 -22.71 1.84
CA ALA A 18 -15.68 -22.53 0.56
C ALA A 18 -15.29 -21.06 0.32
N ARG A 19 -16.23 -20.12 0.54
CA ARG A 19 -15.94 -18.69 0.36
C ARG A 19 -14.92 -18.17 1.38
N GLN A 20 -14.95 -18.65 2.62
CA GLN A 20 -13.94 -18.33 3.61
C GLN A 20 -12.55 -18.82 3.17
N ASP A 21 -12.46 -20.04 2.64
CA ASP A 21 -11.19 -20.63 2.20
C ASP A 21 -10.63 -19.92 0.95
N GLU A 22 -11.49 -19.47 0.03
CA GLU A 22 -11.09 -18.61 -1.09
C GLU A 22 -10.47 -17.30 -0.61
N LEU A 23 -11.13 -16.62 0.33
CA LEU A 23 -10.65 -15.35 0.90
C LEU A 23 -9.35 -15.52 1.69
N VAL A 24 -9.17 -16.66 2.38
CA VAL A 24 -7.90 -17.02 3.02
C VAL A 24 -6.81 -17.19 1.97
N SER A 25 -7.09 -17.94 0.90
CA SER A 25 -6.13 -18.17 -0.18
C SER A 25 -5.72 -16.87 -0.86
N GLU A 26 -6.68 -15.98 -1.12
CA GLU A 26 -6.45 -14.66 -1.71
C GLU A 26 -5.52 -13.81 -0.82
N ALA A 27 -5.85 -13.69 0.47
CA ALA A 27 -5.03 -12.96 1.43
C ALA A 27 -3.60 -13.51 1.50
N MET A 28 -3.45 -14.83 1.60
CA MET A 28 -2.14 -15.46 1.74
C MET A 28 -1.31 -15.40 0.45
N SER A 29 -1.95 -15.34 -0.73
CA SER A 29 -1.24 -15.08 -2.00
C SER A 29 -0.62 -13.68 -1.97
N VAL A 30 -1.39 -12.65 -1.58
CA VAL A 30 -0.86 -11.28 -1.48
C VAL A 30 0.29 -11.21 -0.48
N VAL A 31 0.15 -11.83 0.69
CA VAL A 31 1.21 -11.86 1.71
C VAL A 31 2.46 -12.55 1.17
N SER A 32 2.34 -13.73 0.56
CA SER A 32 3.47 -14.49 0.02
C SER A 32 4.19 -13.72 -1.09
N GLU A 33 3.44 -13.11 -2.01
CA GLU A 33 4.01 -12.28 -3.09
C GLU A 33 4.72 -11.04 -2.52
N THR A 34 4.16 -10.42 -1.48
CA THR A 34 4.75 -9.25 -0.83
C THR A 34 6.04 -9.62 -0.11
N VAL A 35 6.07 -10.73 0.62
CA VAL A 35 7.29 -11.23 1.27
C VAL A 35 8.37 -11.49 0.23
N ALA A 36 8.05 -12.22 -0.85
CA ALA A 36 9.01 -12.50 -1.92
C ALA A 36 9.53 -11.22 -2.60
N ALA A 37 8.65 -10.23 -2.83
CA ALA A 37 9.05 -8.94 -3.38
C ALA A 37 9.96 -8.16 -2.42
N ASN A 38 9.70 -8.22 -1.11
CA ASN A 38 10.55 -7.61 -0.09
C ASN A 38 11.92 -8.31 0.01
N GLU A 39 11.96 -9.64 -0.11
CA GLU A 39 13.23 -10.37 -0.14
C GLU A 39 14.09 -9.98 -1.34
N ALA A 40 13.48 -9.92 -2.53
CA ALA A 40 14.17 -9.45 -3.73
C ALA A 40 14.68 -8.00 -3.59
N PHE A 41 13.90 -7.13 -2.93
CA PHE A 41 14.31 -5.77 -2.63
C PHE A 41 15.54 -5.69 -1.72
N LEU A 42 15.52 -6.46 -0.64
CA LEU A 42 16.62 -6.51 0.32
C LEU A 42 17.88 -7.09 -0.33
N ALA A 43 17.73 -8.11 -1.17
CA ALA A 43 18.83 -8.70 -1.95
C ALA A 43 19.50 -7.71 -2.91
N ASP A 44 18.76 -6.74 -3.48
CA ASP A 44 19.34 -5.65 -4.30
C ASP A 44 19.93 -4.50 -3.46
N GLY A 45 20.04 -4.69 -2.14
CA GLY A 45 20.60 -3.71 -1.21
C GLY A 45 19.60 -2.62 -0.81
N ALA A 46 18.31 -2.95 -0.77
CA ALA A 46 17.23 -2.12 -0.27
C ALA A 46 17.15 -0.73 -0.95
N LYS A 47 17.31 -0.70 -2.28
CA LYS A 47 17.27 0.55 -3.07
C LYS A 47 16.44 0.40 -4.32
N LEU A 48 15.44 1.27 -4.47
CA LEU A 48 14.66 1.40 -5.70
C LEU A 48 15.43 2.22 -6.75
N ARG A 49 16.41 1.59 -7.41
CA ARG A 49 17.31 2.27 -8.37
C ARG A 49 16.70 2.52 -9.75
N SER A 50 15.61 1.83 -10.09
CA SER A 50 14.98 1.94 -11.41
C SER A 50 14.44 3.36 -11.65
N PRO A 51 14.66 3.96 -12.84
CA PRO A 51 14.13 5.29 -13.17
C PRO A 51 12.59 5.32 -13.21
N ARG A 52 11.95 4.14 -13.20
CA ARG A 52 10.50 4.01 -13.06
C ARG A 52 9.99 4.49 -11.70
N TRP A 53 10.83 4.50 -10.67
CA TRP A 53 10.46 4.93 -9.33
C TRP A 53 10.83 6.39 -9.12
N ARG A 54 9.90 7.15 -8.54
CA ARG A 54 10.12 8.52 -8.11
C ARG A 54 9.88 8.62 -6.62
N LEU A 55 10.86 9.09 -5.87
CA LEU A 55 10.68 9.46 -4.47
C LEU A 55 9.61 10.56 -4.38
N VAL A 56 8.58 10.32 -3.58
CA VAL A 56 7.48 11.25 -3.32
C VAL A 56 7.69 11.97 -2.01
N ARG A 57 8.12 11.23 -0.97
CA ARG A 57 8.30 11.79 0.37
C ARG A 57 9.35 10.98 1.13
N ALA A 58 10.14 11.67 1.94
CA ALA A 58 10.97 11.07 2.97
C ALA A 58 10.66 11.74 4.31
N LYS A 59 10.43 10.97 5.37
CA LYS A 59 10.16 11.47 6.72
C LYS A 59 10.53 10.41 7.75
N GLU A 60 11.26 10.78 8.81
CA GLU A 60 11.49 9.91 9.99
C GLU A 60 12.00 8.51 9.62
N GLY A 61 13.00 8.42 8.74
CA GLY A 61 13.57 7.14 8.30
C GLY A 61 12.74 6.35 7.28
N LEU A 62 11.53 6.81 6.95
CA LEU A 62 10.64 6.23 5.96
C LEU A 62 10.72 6.98 4.62
N GLN A 63 10.68 6.22 3.53
CA GLN A 63 10.74 6.72 2.16
C GLN A 63 9.59 6.13 1.34
N VAL A 64 8.81 7.01 0.70
CA VAL A 64 7.67 6.66 -0.14
C VAL A 64 8.02 6.94 -1.59
N TYR A 65 7.88 5.92 -2.42
CA TYR A 65 8.11 5.97 -3.85
C TYR A 65 6.81 5.75 -4.62
N ARG A 66 6.70 6.40 -5.77
CA ARG A 66 5.62 6.22 -6.72
C ARG A 66 6.19 5.73 -8.03
N GLN A 67 5.58 4.71 -8.60
CA GLN A 67 5.87 4.25 -9.94
C GLN A 67 5.36 5.26 -10.97
N ARG A 68 6.21 5.63 -11.92
CA ARG A 68 5.85 6.41 -13.10
C ARG A 68 5.03 5.52 -14.02
N SER A 69 3.91 6.03 -14.51
CA SER A 69 3.21 5.39 -15.61
C SER A 69 4.13 5.41 -16.82
N THR A 70 4.52 4.24 -17.31
CA THR A 70 5.07 4.14 -18.66
C THR A 70 3.89 4.22 -19.59
N SER A 71 3.54 5.43 -20.05
CA SER A 71 2.80 5.52 -21.30
C SER A 71 3.69 4.83 -22.33
N SER A 72 3.32 3.64 -22.77
CA SER A 72 3.78 3.11 -24.05
C SER A 72 3.23 4.06 -25.11
N GLY A 73 3.95 5.17 -25.32
CA GLY A 73 3.70 6.06 -26.43
C GLY A 73 3.97 5.24 -27.68
N SER A 74 2.91 4.79 -28.34
CA SER A 74 2.95 4.55 -29.77
C SER A 74 3.26 5.91 -30.42
N PHE A 75 4.55 6.24 -30.50
CA PHE A 75 5.01 7.45 -31.15
C PHE A 75 4.89 7.19 -32.65
N ASN A 76 3.76 7.62 -33.23
CA ASN A 76 3.74 7.92 -34.66
C ASN A 76 4.77 9.03 -34.87
N SER A 77 5.92 8.65 -35.39
CA SER A 77 6.88 9.53 -36.02
C SER A 77 6.11 10.45 -36.97
N LEU A 78 6.13 11.76 -36.70
CA LEU A 78 6.32 12.80 -37.72
C LEU A 78 6.54 14.16 -37.04
N ASN A 79 7.56 14.84 -37.56
CA ASN A 79 7.92 16.24 -37.43
C ASN A 79 8.83 16.66 -36.27
N SER A 80 10.12 16.72 -36.62
CA SER A 80 11.10 17.64 -36.07
C SER A 80 10.77 19.09 -36.43
N ALA A 81 10.71 19.96 -35.43
CA ALA A 81 11.27 21.31 -35.50
C ALA A 81 11.52 21.75 -34.06
N GLY A 82 12.76 22.15 -33.78
CA GLY A 82 13.27 22.35 -32.44
C GLY A 82 12.63 23.52 -31.69
N LEU A 83 12.87 23.52 -30.38
CA LEU A 83 13.31 24.65 -29.55
C LEU A 83 13.68 24.07 -28.19
N SER A 84 14.82 24.49 -27.68
CA SER A 84 15.37 24.13 -26.38
C SER A 84 14.56 24.78 -25.26
N GLU A 85 13.88 23.99 -24.44
CA GLU A 85 13.36 24.44 -23.14
C GLU A 85 13.79 23.48 -22.04
N GLU A 86 14.54 24.02 -21.08
CA GLU A 86 14.79 23.39 -19.79
C GLU A 86 13.49 23.27 -18.97
N PRO A 87 13.23 22.13 -18.30
CA PRO A 87 12.07 22.05 -17.42
C PRO A 87 12.41 22.64 -16.03
N LEU A 88 11.91 23.84 -15.80
CA LEU A 88 11.77 24.46 -14.48
C LEU A 88 10.96 23.54 -13.55
N SER A 89 11.53 23.25 -12.38
CA SER A 89 10.84 22.54 -11.30
C SER A 89 9.89 23.49 -10.57
N PRO A 90 8.62 23.15 -10.31
CA PRO A 90 7.78 23.94 -9.42
C PRO A 90 8.15 23.63 -7.96
N GLU A 91 8.89 24.55 -7.33
CA GLU A 91 9.09 24.61 -5.88
C GLU A 91 7.76 24.92 -5.19
N LEU A 92 7.27 23.98 -4.37
CA LEU A 92 6.29 24.28 -3.33
C LEU A 92 7.04 24.60 -2.05
N GLN A 93 7.03 25.88 -1.69
CA GLN A 93 7.55 26.43 -0.45
C GLN A 93 6.74 25.91 0.74
N SER A 94 7.42 25.37 1.75
CA SER A 94 6.94 25.41 3.13
C SER A 94 8.08 25.87 4.02
N ALA A 95 7.78 26.90 4.81
CA ALA A 95 8.69 27.67 5.63
C ALA A 95 9.37 26.85 6.76
N SER A 96 10.49 27.43 7.18
CA SER A 96 11.60 26.91 7.96
C SER A 96 11.34 26.82 9.47
N TRP A 97 12.09 25.97 10.18
CA TRP A 97 13.06 26.34 11.24
C TRP A 97 13.75 25.11 11.85
N ALA A 98 15.08 25.01 11.66
CA ALA A 98 16.08 24.87 12.73
C ALA A 98 17.46 24.49 12.16
N SER A 99 18.47 25.26 12.58
CA SER A 99 19.90 25.17 12.29
C SER A 99 20.58 23.87 12.75
N GLY A 100 21.70 23.51 12.10
CA GLY A 100 22.80 22.86 12.80
C GLY A 100 23.72 21.95 11.97
N HIS A 101 24.87 22.52 11.59
CA HIS A 101 26.16 21.86 11.37
C HIS A 101 26.47 21.17 10.02
N SER A 102 27.36 21.85 9.32
CA SER A 102 28.13 21.47 8.13
C SER A 102 29.15 20.37 8.43
N PHE A 103 29.29 19.41 7.52
CA PHE A 103 30.58 18.78 7.23
C PHE A 103 30.75 18.58 5.72
N LYS A 104 31.68 19.36 5.13
CA LYS A 104 32.19 19.16 3.77
C LYS A 104 33.24 18.06 3.80
N ARG A 105 33.16 17.09 2.88
CA ARG A 105 34.36 16.38 2.43
C ARG A 105 34.33 16.21 0.92
N ASN A 106 35.39 16.73 0.32
CA ASN A 106 35.63 16.82 -1.11
C ASN A 106 36.46 15.61 -1.60
N LYS A 107 36.47 15.47 -2.93
CA LYS A 107 37.42 14.75 -3.80
C LYS A 107 37.13 13.28 -4.14
N GLY A 108 37.08 13.03 -5.44
CA GLY A 108 37.38 11.74 -6.05
C GLY A 108 36.90 11.67 -7.49
N ARG A 109 37.81 11.76 -8.44
CA ARG A 109 37.63 11.97 -9.88
C ARG A 109 37.79 10.63 -10.63
N VAL A 110 37.28 10.58 -11.88
CA VAL A 110 37.62 9.63 -12.98
C VAL A 110 37.02 8.23 -12.78
N GLY A 111 36.29 7.59 -13.69
CA GLY A 111 36.16 7.73 -15.15
C GLY A 111 36.58 6.40 -15.78
N SER A 112 35.66 5.69 -16.46
CA SER A 112 35.94 4.96 -17.71
C SER A 112 34.81 4.01 -18.12
N LYS A 113 34.40 4.22 -19.39
CA LYS A 113 34.24 3.26 -20.49
C LYS A 113 33.27 2.07 -20.35
N LYS A 114 32.36 2.09 -21.34
CA LYS A 114 31.58 0.99 -21.90
C LYS A 114 32.34 -0.33 -22.02
N ALA A 115 31.63 -1.42 -21.74
CA ALA A 115 31.77 -2.67 -22.46
C ALA A 115 30.36 -3.20 -22.79
N LEU A 116 30.23 -3.72 -24.00
CA LEU A 116 29.05 -4.28 -24.65
C LEU A 116 29.18 -5.80 -24.65
N ALA A 117 28.05 -6.51 -24.50
CA ALA A 117 27.75 -7.95 -24.69
C ALA A 117 27.11 -8.52 -23.41
N GLU A 118 26.05 -9.31 -23.42
CA GLU A 118 25.31 -9.98 -24.49
C GLU A 118 23.92 -10.34 -23.92
N ALA A 119 22.92 -10.42 -24.80
CA ALA A 119 21.54 -10.66 -24.42
C ALA A 119 21.33 -12.09 -23.90
N THR A 120 21.21 -12.22 -22.59
CA THR A 120 20.29 -13.19 -21.99
C THR A 120 19.09 -12.38 -21.52
N ALA A 121 17.87 -12.89 -21.73
CA ALA A 121 16.65 -12.27 -21.23
C ALA A 121 16.64 -12.34 -19.70
N ALA A 122 17.46 -11.52 -19.06
CA ALA A 122 17.49 -11.31 -17.64
C ALA A 122 16.30 -10.42 -17.30
N LEU A 123 15.34 -11.00 -16.57
CA LEU A 123 14.38 -10.20 -15.80
C LEU A 123 15.21 -9.19 -15.01
N SER A 124 15.07 -7.91 -15.36
CA SER A 124 15.87 -6.85 -14.76
C SER A 124 15.57 -6.83 -13.25
N PRO A 125 16.59 -6.87 -12.36
CA PRO A 125 16.41 -6.92 -10.89
C PRO A 125 15.72 -5.71 -10.24
N SER A 126 15.11 -4.84 -11.05
CA SER A 126 14.64 -3.51 -10.64
C SER A 126 13.11 -3.43 -10.45
N SER A 127 12.39 -4.54 -10.64
CA SER A 127 10.95 -4.66 -10.40
C SER A 127 10.67 -4.99 -8.94
N VAL A 128 11.03 -4.08 -8.02
CA VAL A 128 10.57 -4.15 -6.62
C VAL A 128 9.20 -3.48 -6.50
N ALA A 129 8.32 -4.01 -7.31
CA ALA A 129 6.90 -3.84 -7.30
C ALA A 129 6.41 -5.20 -7.71
N THR A 130 5.33 -5.67 -7.11
CA THR A 130 4.59 -6.86 -7.50
C THR A 130 4.03 -6.74 -8.93
N GLU A 131 4.83 -6.41 -9.94
CA GLU A 131 4.42 -6.33 -11.33
C GLU A 131 4.01 -7.73 -11.78
N GLY A 132 2.75 -7.87 -12.18
CA GLY A 132 2.13 -9.16 -12.44
C GLY A 132 1.65 -9.94 -11.22
N GLY A 133 1.82 -9.41 -10.00
CA GLY A 133 1.23 -9.98 -8.77
C GLY A 133 -0.24 -9.57 -8.57
N LEU A 134 -0.93 -10.17 -7.60
CA LEU A 134 -2.36 -9.96 -7.35
C LEU A 134 -2.70 -8.48 -7.08
N VAL A 135 -1.83 -7.77 -6.35
CA VAL A 135 -1.97 -6.34 -6.07
C VAL A 135 -1.93 -5.50 -7.35
N ASP A 136 -1.12 -5.89 -8.32
CA ASP A 136 -0.97 -5.22 -9.62
C ASP A 136 -2.12 -5.58 -10.56
N ALA A 137 -2.56 -6.85 -10.56
CA ALA A 137 -3.71 -7.32 -11.32
C ALA A 137 -5.01 -6.61 -10.92
N MET A 138 -5.17 -6.29 -9.64
CA MET A 138 -6.35 -5.56 -9.13
C MET A 138 -6.21 -4.04 -9.20
N ARG A 139 -5.04 -3.54 -9.60
CA ARG A 139 -4.81 -2.09 -9.69
C ARG A 139 -5.58 -1.52 -10.88
N ARG A 140 -6.43 -0.52 -10.60
CA ARG A 140 -7.18 0.18 -11.65
C ARG A 140 -6.21 0.86 -12.64
N PRO A 141 -6.55 0.91 -13.94
CA PRO A 141 -5.77 1.63 -14.93
C PRO A 141 -5.53 3.09 -14.50
N GLY A 142 -4.30 3.57 -14.67
CA GLY A 142 -3.90 4.94 -14.31
C GLY A 142 -3.64 5.18 -12.82
N VAL A 143 -3.93 4.22 -11.93
CA VAL A 143 -3.51 4.30 -10.53
C VAL A 143 -2.03 3.87 -10.44
N PRO A 144 -1.12 4.70 -9.93
CA PRO A 144 0.28 4.35 -9.82
C PRO A 144 0.51 3.42 -8.62
N LEU A 145 1.47 2.49 -8.74
CA LEU A 145 1.94 1.74 -7.58
C LEU A 145 2.73 2.65 -6.64
N MET A 146 2.63 2.36 -5.36
CA MET A 146 3.41 3.01 -4.32
C MET A 146 4.22 1.96 -3.57
N ALA A 147 5.45 2.29 -3.23
CA ALA A 147 6.31 1.48 -2.37
C ALA A 147 6.76 2.32 -1.17
N LEU A 148 6.72 1.72 0.01
CA LEU A 148 7.21 2.31 1.25
C LEU A 148 8.37 1.44 1.72
N HIS A 149 9.49 2.06 2.06
CA HIS A 149 10.57 1.35 2.76
C HIS A 149 11.21 2.27 3.80
N GLY A 150 11.73 1.68 4.86
CA GLY A 150 12.48 2.41 5.88
C GLY A 150 12.60 1.60 7.15
N THR A 151 13.05 2.27 8.21
CA THR A 151 13.24 1.66 9.53
C THR A 151 12.57 2.53 10.58
N VAL A 152 12.01 1.89 11.59
CA VAL A 152 11.38 2.53 12.75
C VAL A 152 11.96 1.89 14.01
N ASP A 153 12.18 2.68 15.05
CA ASP A 153 12.66 2.17 16.34
C ASP A 153 11.57 1.33 17.01
N GLY A 154 11.96 0.15 17.52
CA GLY A 154 11.05 -0.78 18.22
C GLY A 154 11.32 -2.23 17.86
N SER A 155 10.56 -3.13 18.48
CA SER A 155 10.55 -4.54 18.13
C SER A 155 9.47 -4.87 17.07
N LEU A 156 9.60 -6.05 16.46
CA LEU A 156 8.55 -6.59 15.61
C LEU A 156 7.22 -6.71 16.37
N ASP A 157 7.28 -7.18 17.61
CA ASP A 157 6.10 -7.40 18.44
C ASP A 157 5.39 -6.05 18.73
N ASP A 158 6.13 -4.97 18.98
CA ASP A 158 5.56 -3.61 19.15
C ASP A 158 4.78 -3.18 17.89
N SER A 159 5.36 -3.43 16.72
CA SER A 159 4.71 -3.14 15.43
C SER A 159 3.43 -3.96 15.24
N MET A 160 3.49 -5.25 15.57
CA MET A 160 2.34 -6.15 15.46
C MET A 160 1.23 -5.78 16.45
N PHE A 161 1.55 -5.40 17.69
CA PHE A 161 0.56 -4.92 18.67
C PHE A 161 -0.07 -3.59 18.23
N GLY A 162 0.69 -2.69 17.61
CA GLY A 162 0.16 -1.44 17.06
C GLY A 162 -0.75 -1.65 15.85
N ALA A 163 -0.49 -2.68 15.05
CA ALA A 163 -1.26 -3.00 13.85
C ALA A 163 -2.52 -3.84 14.15
N PHE A 164 -2.48 -4.70 15.16
CA PHE A 164 -3.52 -5.69 15.43
C PHE A 164 -4.86 -5.07 15.87
N ALA A 165 -5.95 -5.44 15.19
CA ALA A 165 -7.28 -4.92 15.44
C ALA A 165 -8.40 -5.95 15.17
N ALA A 166 -8.45 -7.04 15.95
CA ALA A 166 -9.37 -8.15 15.71
C ALA A 166 -10.84 -7.95 16.15
N SER A 167 -11.20 -6.78 16.67
CA SER A 167 -12.58 -6.43 17.07
C SER A 167 -12.88 -4.97 16.76
N ASP A 168 -14.16 -4.59 16.72
CA ASP A 168 -14.56 -3.18 16.52
C ASP A 168 -13.98 -2.26 17.60
N GLN A 169 -13.96 -2.72 18.85
CA GLN A 169 -13.40 -1.95 19.96
C GLN A 169 -11.89 -1.75 19.80
N ALA A 170 -11.16 -2.82 19.48
CA ALA A 170 -9.72 -2.75 19.24
C ALA A 170 -9.40 -1.87 18.02
N TRP A 171 -10.22 -1.96 16.96
CA TRP A 171 -10.05 -1.14 15.78
C TRP A 171 -10.31 0.34 16.06
N LYS A 172 -11.40 0.68 16.78
CA LYS A 172 -11.67 2.06 17.22
C LYS A 172 -10.51 2.63 18.06
N TRP A 173 -9.95 1.84 18.96
CA TRP A 173 -8.76 2.24 19.72
C TRP A 173 -7.55 2.45 18.81
N ARG A 174 -7.23 1.54 17.89
CA ARG A 174 -6.14 1.73 16.94
C ARG A 174 -6.32 3.03 16.14
N SER A 175 -7.51 3.23 15.57
CA SER A 175 -7.87 4.40 14.77
C SER A 175 -7.72 5.73 15.54
N SER A 176 -8.02 5.76 16.84
CA SER A 176 -7.83 6.98 17.64
C SER A 176 -6.36 7.37 17.83
N HIS A 177 -5.43 6.40 17.75
CA HIS A 177 -3.99 6.65 17.90
C HIS A 177 -3.32 6.99 16.57
N ILE A 178 -3.69 6.31 15.48
CA ILE A 178 -3.07 6.53 14.15
C ILE A 178 -3.76 7.63 13.33
N ASN A 179 -4.91 8.12 13.80
CA ASN A 179 -5.71 9.16 13.15
C ASN A 179 -5.96 8.87 11.66
N ASP A 180 -6.43 7.66 11.36
CA ASP A 180 -6.78 7.20 10.00
C ASP A 180 -8.00 7.91 9.39
N ARG A 181 -8.70 8.70 10.22
CA ARG A 181 -9.83 9.57 9.89
C ARG A 181 -10.99 8.80 9.26
N PHE A 182 -11.41 7.71 9.89
CA PHE A 182 -12.67 7.07 9.53
C PHE A 182 -13.86 7.83 10.10
N ASP A 183 -14.87 8.02 9.26
CA ASP A 183 -16.17 8.54 9.68
C ASP A 183 -17.01 7.41 10.30
N ASP A 184 -16.96 6.20 9.72
CA ASP A 184 -17.58 4.98 10.24
C ASP A 184 -16.69 3.77 9.88
N ALA A 185 -16.69 2.74 10.72
CA ALA A 185 -15.90 1.52 10.55
C ALA A 185 -16.56 0.34 11.27
N ARG A 186 -16.61 -0.82 10.61
CA ARG A 186 -17.29 -2.03 11.08
C ARG A 186 -16.54 -3.30 10.69
N LEU A 187 -16.30 -4.17 11.66
CA LEU A 187 -15.91 -5.55 11.43
C LEU A 187 -17.15 -6.36 11.07
N LEU A 188 -17.26 -6.79 9.82
CA LEU A 188 -18.44 -7.50 9.31
C LEU A 188 -18.39 -8.99 9.67
N THR A 189 -17.22 -9.63 9.54
CA THR A 189 -17.03 -11.01 9.96
C THR A 189 -15.54 -11.33 10.21
N SER A 190 -15.27 -12.29 11.10
CA SER A 190 -13.93 -12.83 11.33
C SER A 190 -13.84 -14.23 10.73
N ILE A 191 -12.94 -14.41 9.78
CA ILE A 191 -12.66 -15.70 9.12
C ILE A 191 -11.65 -16.48 9.97
N THR A 192 -10.57 -15.80 10.36
CA THR A 192 -9.54 -16.37 11.24
C THR A 192 -9.39 -15.49 12.47
N ARG A 193 -9.43 -16.12 13.65
CA ARG A 193 -9.29 -15.44 14.94
C ARG A 193 -7.91 -15.68 15.57
N PRO A 194 -7.45 -14.76 16.43
CA PRO A 194 -6.25 -14.94 17.23
C PRO A 194 -6.39 -16.14 18.17
N SER A 195 -5.25 -16.72 18.55
CA SER A 195 -5.18 -17.83 19.50
C SER A 195 -4.06 -17.59 20.51
N ARG A 196 -4.04 -18.36 21.61
CA ARG A 196 -2.95 -18.25 22.60
C ARG A 196 -1.56 -18.55 22.02
N ARG A 197 -1.48 -19.42 21.00
CA ARG A 197 -0.21 -19.79 20.35
C ARG A 197 0.18 -18.83 19.24
N ASP A 198 -0.80 -18.12 18.69
CA ASP A 198 -0.63 -17.21 17.57
C ASP A 198 -1.54 -16.00 17.79
N PRO A 199 -1.08 -15.03 18.62
CA PRO A 199 -1.90 -13.92 19.09
C PRO A 199 -2.14 -12.87 18.01
N PHE A 200 -1.24 -12.76 17.03
CA PHE A 200 -1.33 -11.76 15.96
C PHE A 200 -2.10 -12.23 14.74
N ARG A 201 -2.38 -13.54 14.63
CA ARG A 201 -3.13 -14.09 13.51
C ARG A 201 -4.57 -13.65 13.49
N PHE A 202 -4.92 -12.89 12.47
CA PHE A 202 -6.27 -12.45 12.20
C PHE A 202 -6.53 -12.38 10.70
N LEU A 203 -7.74 -12.74 10.31
CA LEU A 203 -8.28 -12.44 8.98
C LEU A 203 -9.76 -12.11 9.14
N GLY A 204 -10.18 -10.94 8.67
CA GLY A 204 -11.58 -10.53 8.74
C GLY A 204 -11.98 -9.64 7.58
N VAL A 205 -13.29 -9.63 7.31
CA VAL A 205 -13.90 -8.68 6.37
C VAL A 205 -14.31 -7.44 7.15
N LYS A 206 -13.76 -6.30 6.74
CA LYS A 206 -14.00 -5.00 7.36
C LYS A 206 -14.56 -4.02 6.34
N TRP A 207 -15.43 -3.15 6.82
CA TRP A 207 -15.96 -2.03 6.06
C TRP A 207 -15.62 -0.72 6.75
N PHE A 208 -15.30 0.33 5.99
CA PHE A 208 -15.16 1.67 6.54
C PHE A 208 -15.48 2.76 5.51
N ALA A 209 -15.92 3.92 6.00
CA ALA A 209 -16.03 5.15 5.24
C ALA A 209 -14.98 6.15 5.72
N LYS A 210 -14.19 6.71 4.80
CA LYS A 210 -13.22 7.77 5.15
C LYS A 210 -13.93 9.10 5.42
N GLU A 211 -13.27 9.94 6.21
CA GLU A 211 -13.63 11.34 6.38
C GLU A 211 -13.83 11.98 5.02
N HIS A 212 -14.99 12.60 4.87
CA HIS A 212 -15.33 13.37 3.69
C HIS A 212 -15.33 14.87 4.05
N PRO A 213 -14.32 15.65 3.61
CA PRO A 213 -14.26 17.07 3.95
C PRO A 213 -15.47 17.82 3.41
N ALA A 214 -16.23 18.48 4.28
CA ALA A 214 -17.47 19.18 3.92
C ALA A 214 -17.27 20.27 2.84
N VAL A 215 -16.07 20.85 2.76
CA VAL A 215 -15.71 21.85 1.74
C VAL A 215 -15.70 21.25 0.32
N LEU A 216 -15.59 19.93 0.18
CA LEU A 216 -15.51 19.22 -1.10
C LEU A 216 -16.80 18.45 -1.46
N SER A 217 -17.87 18.57 -0.67
CA SER A 217 -19.07 17.73 -0.83
C SER A 217 -19.87 17.94 -2.12
N GLY A 218 -19.57 19.00 -2.88
CA GLY A 218 -20.12 19.21 -4.23
C GLY A 218 -19.17 18.83 -5.38
N LEU A 219 -17.94 18.42 -5.08
CA LEU A 219 -16.91 18.12 -6.08
C LEU A 219 -16.43 16.67 -6.04
N VAL A 220 -16.46 16.05 -4.87
CA VAL A 220 -15.96 14.69 -4.65
C VAL A 220 -17.04 13.88 -3.96
N GLN A 221 -17.34 12.70 -4.49
CA GLN A 221 -18.27 11.79 -3.84
C GLN A 221 -17.62 11.12 -2.61
N ARG A 222 -18.41 10.88 -1.56
CA ARG A 222 -17.99 10.05 -0.42
C ARG A 222 -17.65 8.64 -0.91
N ARG A 223 -16.63 8.04 -0.30
CA ARG A 223 -16.16 6.68 -0.61
C ARG A 223 -16.21 5.79 0.61
N ASP A 224 -16.70 4.57 0.41
CA ASP A 224 -16.55 3.47 1.35
C ASP A 224 -15.55 2.44 0.82
N PHE A 225 -15.11 1.55 1.68
CA PHE A 225 -14.18 0.48 1.35
C PHE A 225 -14.64 -0.79 2.04
N LEU A 226 -14.72 -1.87 1.28
CA LEU A 226 -14.89 -3.23 1.77
C LEU A 226 -13.56 -3.95 1.56
N ILE A 227 -12.96 -4.44 2.65
CA ILE A 227 -11.62 -5.00 2.62
C ILE A 227 -11.54 -6.32 3.39
N LEU A 228 -10.61 -7.16 2.98
CA LEU A 228 -9.94 -8.12 3.84
C LEU A 228 -8.83 -7.40 4.61
N GLU A 229 -8.85 -7.51 5.94
CA GLU A 229 -7.70 -7.18 6.77
C GLU A 229 -7.10 -8.48 7.30
N ALA A 230 -5.81 -8.69 7.06
CA ALA A 230 -5.08 -9.84 7.58
C ALA A 230 -3.83 -9.38 8.33
N THR A 231 -3.58 -9.97 9.50
CA THR A 231 -2.37 -9.73 10.27
C THR A 231 -1.79 -11.05 10.76
N GLY A 232 -0.48 -11.12 10.93
CA GLY A 232 0.16 -12.30 11.48
C GLY A 232 1.66 -12.27 11.36
N LEU A 233 2.27 -13.39 11.75
CA LEU A 233 3.69 -13.64 11.61
C LEU A 233 3.90 -14.75 10.59
N THR A 234 4.93 -14.61 9.78
CA THR A 234 5.39 -15.60 8.81
C THR A 234 6.91 -15.70 8.85
N ARG A 235 7.48 -16.51 7.95
CA ARG A 235 8.92 -16.58 7.72
C ARG A 235 9.23 -16.29 6.26
N ASP A 236 10.37 -15.65 6.04
CA ASP A 236 10.93 -15.47 4.71
C ASP A 236 11.69 -16.75 4.25
N SER A 237 12.29 -16.71 3.06
CA SER A 237 13.08 -17.83 2.51
C SER A 237 14.33 -18.17 3.31
N GLN A 238 14.84 -17.23 4.11
CA GLN A 238 15.97 -17.42 5.01
C GLN A 238 15.54 -17.95 6.38
N GLY A 239 14.23 -18.04 6.63
CA GLY A 239 13.66 -18.47 7.90
C GLY A 239 13.54 -17.35 8.92
N GLU A 240 13.86 -16.10 8.57
CA GLU A 240 13.71 -14.96 9.45
C GLU A 240 12.23 -14.66 9.70
N LYS A 241 11.92 -14.24 10.93
CA LYS A 241 10.54 -13.96 11.33
C LYS A 241 10.12 -12.60 10.80
N VAL A 242 9.04 -12.58 10.02
CA VAL A 242 8.47 -11.37 9.42
C VAL A 242 7.03 -11.21 9.89
N GLY A 243 6.65 -9.99 10.26
CA GLY A 243 5.25 -9.64 10.52
C GLY A 243 4.62 -9.09 9.25
N TYR A 244 3.33 -9.32 9.07
CA TYR A 244 2.59 -8.75 7.95
C TYR A 244 1.31 -8.05 8.40
N PHE A 245 0.97 -7.00 7.66
CA PHE A 245 -0.29 -6.29 7.72
C PHE A 245 -0.84 -6.09 6.31
N LEU A 246 -1.97 -6.73 6.02
CA LEU A 246 -2.68 -6.66 4.74
C LEU A 246 -3.97 -5.85 4.90
N MET A 247 -4.22 -4.90 4.00
CA MET A 247 -5.54 -4.37 3.71
C MET A 247 -5.80 -4.48 2.21
N HIS A 248 -6.78 -5.31 1.84
CA HIS A 248 -7.03 -5.69 0.45
C HIS A 248 -8.52 -5.59 0.12
N SER A 249 -8.90 -4.72 -0.81
CA SER A 249 -10.31 -4.58 -1.20
C SER A 249 -10.85 -5.84 -1.86
N VAL A 250 -12.05 -6.26 -1.44
CA VAL A 250 -12.74 -7.42 -2.01
C VAL A 250 -14.15 -7.09 -2.43
N ALA A 251 -14.69 -7.90 -3.34
CA ALA A 251 -16.07 -7.83 -3.77
C ALA A 251 -16.88 -8.99 -3.15
N LEU A 252 -17.96 -8.64 -2.45
CA LEU A 252 -18.94 -9.58 -1.90
C LEU A 252 -20.36 -9.11 -2.25
N PRO A 253 -20.71 -8.97 -3.55
CA PRO A 253 -21.96 -8.34 -3.98
C PRO A 253 -23.20 -9.07 -3.45
N ASP A 254 -23.11 -10.40 -3.26
CA ASP A 254 -24.22 -11.23 -2.76
C ASP A 254 -24.50 -11.05 -1.25
N VAL A 255 -23.58 -10.42 -0.51
CA VAL A 255 -23.63 -10.35 0.97
C VAL A 255 -23.53 -8.92 1.50
N VAL A 256 -22.70 -8.09 0.86
CA VAL A 256 -22.45 -6.70 1.25
C VAL A 256 -22.73 -5.81 0.05
N PRO A 257 -23.89 -5.13 0.01
CA PRO A 257 -24.25 -4.28 -1.12
C PRO A 257 -23.33 -3.06 -1.24
N GLU A 258 -23.30 -2.48 -2.43
CA GLU A 258 -22.80 -1.12 -2.61
C GLU A 258 -23.84 -0.11 -2.11
N LEU A 259 -23.37 1.06 -1.68
CA LEU A 259 -24.21 2.11 -1.12
C LEU A 259 -24.45 3.24 -2.14
N SER A 260 -24.51 2.87 -3.42
CA SER A 260 -24.64 3.81 -4.54
C SER A 260 -25.94 4.63 -4.46
N GLU A 261 -27.02 4.06 -3.94
CA GLU A 261 -28.29 4.76 -3.68
C GLU A 261 -28.16 5.89 -2.65
N MET A 262 -27.17 5.79 -1.75
CA MET A 262 -26.83 6.85 -0.78
C MET A 262 -25.80 7.84 -1.34
N GLY A 263 -25.47 7.74 -2.63
CA GLY A 263 -24.38 8.51 -3.24
C GLY A 263 -23.02 8.14 -2.64
N ILE A 264 -22.76 6.89 -2.30
CA ILE A 264 -21.45 6.46 -1.80
C ILE A 264 -20.82 5.55 -2.85
N ILE A 265 -19.58 5.87 -3.25
CA ILE A 265 -18.85 5.11 -4.27
C ILE A 265 -17.88 4.13 -3.61
N ARG A 266 -17.97 2.85 -3.97
CA ARG A 266 -17.02 1.83 -3.52
C ARG A 266 -15.62 2.12 -4.04
N GLY A 267 -14.75 2.48 -3.11
CA GLY A 267 -13.32 2.61 -3.30
C GLY A 267 -12.65 1.25 -3.38
N SER A 268 -11.46 1.24 -3.98
CA SER A 268 -10.60 0.07 -4.07
C SER A 268 -9.21 0.45 -3.59
N LEU A 269 -8.63 -0.37 -2.71
CA LEU A 269 -7.24 -0.26 -2.28
C LEU A 269 -6.66 -1.64 -2.08
N SER A 270 -5.34 -1.74 -2.17
CA SER A 270 -4.61 -2.94 -1.77
C SER A 270 -3.22 -2.54 -1.36
N PHE A 271 -2.80 -2.94 -0.16
CA PHE A 271 -1.43 -2.83 0.29
C PHE A 271 -1.13 -3.88 1.35
N CYS A 272 0.13 -4.31 1.37
CA CYS A 272 0.67 -5.23 2.35
C CYS A 272 2.08 -4.75 2.71
N PHE A 273 2.47 -4.86 3.97
CA PHE A 273 3.82 -4.59 4.46
C PHE A 273 4.13 -5.47 5.67
#